data_AF-A0A062UQW1-F1
#
_entry.id   AF-A0A062UQW1-F1
#
_cell.length_a   1.000
_cell.length_b   1.000
_cell.length_c   1.000
_cell.angle_alpha   90.00
_cell.angle_beta   90.00
_cell.angle_gamma   90.00
#
_symmetry.space_group_name_H-M   'P 1'
#
loop_
_entity.id
_entity.type
_entity.pdbx_description
1 polymer ?
#
loop_
_entity_poly.entity_id
_entity_poly.type
_entity_poly.pdbx_seq_one_letter_code
_entity_poly.pdbx_strand_id
1 'polypeptide(L)'
;MGGVIDADGWLSDWTVGSPSANPWTRAYIARRGLLALTKEEAVYFTRAKDDTGKPLVEDCTYRVSGDAMPALWWSVTLYDATNYLPKNTDQALSYDLTKANDAGQAAHWSFIVAPERPSEGNWVSSRSAGSFDLTLRLYKPDAALIDNPESVLPPPSIERLSCRSQS
;
A
#
# COMPACT_ATOMS: atom_id res chain seq x y z
N MET A 1 15.71 -19.67 2.98
CA MET A 1 14.32 -19.75 2.47
C MET A 1 13.64 -18.46 2.89
N GLY A 2 13.44 -17.52 1.99
CA GLY A 2 12.62 -16.33 2.26
C GLY A 2 11.62 -16.25 1.14
N GLY A 3 10.42 -16.79 1.39
CA GLY A 3 9.35 -16.87 0.40
C GLY A 3 8.53 -15.58 0.34
N VAL A 4 7.42 -15.66 -0.38
CA VAL A 4 6.34 -14.68 -0.31
C VAL A 4 5.77 -14.70 1.11
N ILE A 5 5.63 -13.52 1.72
CA ILE A 5 4.93 -13.28 2.98
C ILE A 5 3.49 -12.90 2.66
N ASP A 6 2.52 -13.42 3.43
CA ASP A 6 1.11 -13.10 3.31
C ASP A 6 0.53 -12.67 4.67
N ALA A 7 0.34 -11.36 4.84
CA ALA A 7 -0.31 -10.79 6.01
C ALA A 7 -1.76 -10.41 5.66
N ASP A 8 -2.68 -11.37 5.74
CA ASP A 8 -4.10 -11.19 5.39
C ASP A 8 -4.34 -10.56 4.01
N GLY A 9 -3.67 -11.11 2.99
CA GLY A 9 -3.75 -10.67 1.59
C GLY A 9 -2.83 -9.51 1.25
N TRP A 10 -2.11 -8.94 2.22
CA TRP A 10 -0.99 -8.04 1.99
C TRP A 10 0.27 -8.84 1.73
N LEU A 11 0.65 -8.93 0.45
CA LEU A 11 1.75 -9.77 -0.02
C LEU A 11 3.07 -9.00 -0.06
N SER A 12 4.16 -9.65 0.35
CA SER A 12 5.52 -9.11 0.21
C SER A 12 6.48 -10.16 -0.34
N ASP A 13 7.32 -9.76 -1.31
CA ASP A 13 8.48 -10.57 -1.69
C ASP A 13 9.60 -10.31 -0.68
N TRP A 14 9.73 -11.22 0.29
CA TRP A 14 10.69 -11.08 1.37
C TRP A 14 12.14 -11.36 0.96
N THR A 15 12.42 -11.62 -0.32
CA THR A 15 13.79 -11.67 -0.85
C THR A 15 14.34 -10.29 -1.19
N VAL A 16 13.46 -9.29 -1.35
CA VAL A 16 13.82 -7.90 -1.60
C VAL A 16 14.59 -7.32 -0.40
N GLY A 17 15.66 -6.58 -0.66
CA GLY A 17 16.54 -6.01 0.38
C GLY A 17 17.48 -7.01 1.06
N SER A 18 17.49 -8.29 0.66
CA SER A 18 18.42 -9.30 1.19
C SER A 18 19.86 -9.11 0.66
N PRO A 19 20.91 -9.39 1.47
CA PRO A 19 22.31 -9.42 1.03
C PRO A 19 22.58 -10.33 -0.19
N SER A 20 21.68 -11.28 -0.47
CA SER A 20 21.76 -12.22 -1.59
C SER A 20 21.36 -11.65 -2.96
N ALA A 21 20.95 -10.38 -3.06
CA ALA A 21 20.64 -9.77 -4.35
C ALA A 21 21.93 -9.53 -5.16
N ASN A 22 22.15 -10.33 -6.23
CA ASN A 22 23.27 -10.20 -7.15
C ASN A 22 23.46 -8.73 -7.61
N PRO A 23 24.70 -8.20 -7.70
CA PRO A 23 25.00 -6.85 -8.20
C PRO A 23 24.23 -6.44 -9.48
N TRP A 24 23.99 -7.38 -10.41
CA TRP A 24 23.22 -7.13 -11.64
C TRP A 24 21.72 -6.95 -11.38
N THR A 25 21.17 -7.67 -10.39
CA THR A 25 19.77 -7.55 -9.95
C THR A 25 19.53 -6.22 -9.24
N ARG A 26 20.52 -5.72 -8.48
CA ARG A 26 20.43 -4.40 -7.83
C ARG A 26 20.36 -3.25 -8.83
N ALA A 27 21.12 -3.31 -9.93
CA ALA A 27 21.08 -2.29 -10.98
C ALA A 27 19.76 -2.29 -11.78
N TYR A 28 19.15 -3.45 -11.98
CA TYR A 28 17.84 -3.59 -12.64
C TYR A 28 16.70 -3.10 -11.73
N ILE A 29 16.73 -3.45 -10.44
CA ILE A 29 15.76 -3.01 -9.42
C ILE A 29 15.91 -1.52 -9.12
N ALA A 30 17.12 -0.95 -9.12
CA ALA A 30 17.36 0.49 -8.94
C ALA A 30 16.79 1.34 -10.11
N ARG A 31 16.60 0.76 -11.29
CA ARG A 31 15.91 1.40 -12.41
C ARG A 31 14.37 1.36 -12.27
N ARG A 32 13.86 0.43 -11.45
CA ARG A 32 12.51 0.41 -10.83
C ARG A 32 12.47 1.11 -9.45
N GLY A 33 13.61 1.60 -8.99
CA GLY A 33 13.83 2.68 -8.01
C GLY A 33 13.58 2.37 -6.53
N LEU A 34 12.36 1.95 -6.17
CA LEU A 34 11.93 1.97 -4.77
C LEU A 34 12.31 0.72 -3.97
N LEU A 35 12.61 -0.41 -4.60
CA LEU A 35 12.77 -1.71 -3.93
C LEU A 35 14.23 -2.10 -3.64
N ALA A 36 15.18 -1.17 -3.74
CA ALA A 36 16.61 -1.45 -3.53
C ALA A 36 17.09 -1.23 -2.09
N LEU A 37 16.22 -0.76 -1.21
CA LEU A 37 16.52 -0.51 0.20
C LEU A 37 16.65 -1.84 0.97
N THR A 38 17.45 -1.84 2.03
CA THR A 38 17.48 -2.97 2.97
C THR A 38 16.17 -3.00 3.75
N LYS A 39 15.83 -4.13 4.37
CA LYS A 39 14.57 -4.24 5.14
C LYS A 39 14.53 -3.30 6.34
N GLU A 40 15.69 -3.00 6.90
CA GLU A 40 15.86 -2.03 8.00
C GLU A 40 15.58 -0.59 7.53
N GLU A 41 15.66 -0.32 6.24
CA GLU A 41 15.32 0.99 5.65
C GLU A 41 13.86 1.03 5.23
N ALA A 42 13.37 0.01 4.52
CA ALA A 42 11.98 -0.07 4.13
C ALA A 42 11.51 -1.49 3.79
N VAL A 43 10.25 -1.78 4.11
CA VAL A 43 9.52 -2.98 3.64
C VAL A 43 8.24 -2.58 2.92
N TYR A 44 7.78 -3.46 2.03
CA TYR A 44 6.69 -3.20 1.10
C TYR A 44 5.69 -4.34 1.13
N PHE A 45 4.42 -4.02 1.26
CA PHE A 45 3.33 -4.97 1.14
C PHE A 45 2.33 -4.48 0.10
N THR A 46 1.83 -5.38 -0.75
CA THR A 46 0.89 -5.04 -1.83
C THR A 46 -0.37 -5.86 -1.72
N ARG A 47 -1.51 -5.23 -1.95
CA ARG A 47 -2.81 -5.91 -1.96
C ARG A 47 -3.66 -5.42 -3.13
N ALA A 48 -4.12 -6.37 -3.94
CA ALA A 48 -4.91 -6.12 -5.16
C ALA A 48 -6.39 -6.52 -5.01
N LYS A 49 -6.81 -6.92 -3.81
CA LYS A 49 -8.17 -7.40 -3.50
C LYS A 49 -8.70 -6.74 -2.23
N ASP A 50 -10.00 -6.51 -2.19
CA ASP A 50 -10.69 -6.09 -0.97
C ASP A 50 -10.80 -7.22 0.07
N ASP A 51 -11.40 -6.92 1.22
CA ASP A 51 -11.62 -7.88 2.33
C ASP A 51 -12.57 -9.02 1.98
N THR A 52 -13.35 -8.90 0.91
CA THR A 52 -14.18 -9.98 0.38
C THR A 52 -13.48 -10.84 -0.67
N GLY A 53 -12.22 -10.54 -0.96
CA GLY A 53 -11.40 -11.24 -1.95
C GLY A 53 -11.66 -10.83 -3.40
N LYS A 54 -12.43 -9.76 -3.64
CA LYS A 54 -12.72 -9.27 -5.00
C LYS A 54 -11.63 -8.28 -5.46
N PRO A 55 -11.24 -8.29 -6.76
CA PRO A 55 -10.24 -7.37 -7.28
C PRO A 55 -10.61 -5.90 -7.08
N LEU A 56 -9.59 -5.08 -6.81
CA LEU A 56 -9.74 -3.63 -6.74
C LEU A 56 -9.82 -3.05 -8.15
N VAL A 57 -10.90 -2.31 -8.40
CA VAL A 57 -11.23 -1.72 -9.70
C VAL A 57 -11.76 -0.30 -9.51
N GLU A 58 -11.42 0.58 -10.46
CA GLU A 58 -11.74 2.01 -10.50
C GLU A 58 -13.24 2.31 -10.40
N ASP A 59 -14.09 1.38 -10.86
CA ASP A 59 -15.54 1.55 -10.84
C ASP A 59 -16.16 1.48 -9.45
N CYS A 60 -15.38 1.12 -8.43
CA CYS A 60 -15.85 1.02 -7.05
C CYS A 60 -15.13 2.00 -6.13
N THR A 61 -15.83 2.33 -5.05
CA THR A 61 -15.33 3.13 -3.94
C THR A 61 -14.94 2.20 -2.79
N TYR A 62 -13.78 2.45 -2.20
CA TYR A 62 -13.27 1.67 -1.07
C TYR A 62 -12.95 2.57 0.11
N ARG A 63 -13.14 2.04 1.33
CA ARG A 63 -12.53 2.59 2.54
C ARG A 63 -11.31 1.75 2.86
N VAL A 64 -10.18 2.41 3.02
CA VAL A 64 -8.96 1.80 3.54
C VAL A 64 -8.77 2.33 4.94
N SER A 65 -8.54 1.43 5.89
CA SER A 65 -8.31 1.80 7.30
C SER A 65 -7.29 0.89 7.95
N GLY A 66 -6.60 1.41 8.95
CA GLY A 66 -5.66 0.65 9.75
C GLY A 66 -5.34 1.35 11.06
N ASP A 67 -4.59 0.64 11.90
CA ASP A 67 -4.11 1.15 13.18
C ASP A 67 -2.70 1.74 13.06
N ALA A 68 -2.10 2.14 14.18
CA ALA A 68 -0.69 2.53 14.20
C ALA A 68 0.21 1.45 13.57
N MET A 69 1.03 1.86 12.60
CA MET A 69 1.92 0.95 11.89
C MET A 69 3.27 0.83 12.63
N PRO A 70 3.88 -0.38 12.70
CA PRO A 70 5.15 -0.64 13.41
C PRO A 70 6.36 -0.15 12.61
N ALA A 71 6.45 1.17 12.39
CA ALA A 71 7.51 1.84 11.64
C ALA A 71 7.61 3.33 12.00
N LEU A 72 8.77 3.95 11.73
CA LEU A 72 8.96 5.38 11.94
C LEU A 72 8.03 6.24 11.08
N TRP A 73 7.79 5.83 9.83
CA TRP A 73 6.89 6.50 8.91
C TRP A 73 6.29 5.50 7.91
N TRP A 74 5.09 5.79 7.41
CA TRP A 74 4.41 4.91 6.47
C TRP A 74 3.58 5.66 5.43
N SER A 75 3.33 4.99 4.30
CA SER A 75 2.37 5.44 3.30
C SER A 75 1.66 4.27 2.63
N VAL A 76 0.43 4.50 2.17
CA VAL A 76 -0.31 3.63 1.26
C VAL A 76 -0.46 4.37 -0.07
N THR A 77 0.01 3.77 -1.16
CA THR A 77 0.00 4.36 -2.50
C THR A 77 -0.71 3.45 -3.49
N LEU A 78 -1.51 4.04 -4.38
CA LEU A 78 -2.21 3.32 -5.44
C LEU A 78 -1.34 3.21 -6.70
N TYR A 79 -1.31 2.01 -7.29
CA TYR A 79 -0.67 1.74 -8.58
C TYR A 79 -1.66 1.08 -9.54
N ASP A 80 -1.59 1.45 -10.81
CA ASP A 80 -2.37 0.79 -11.85
C ASP A 80 -1.87 -0.64 -12.11
N ALA A 81 -2.63 -1.42 -12.88
CA ALA A 81 -2.28 -2.81 -13.23
C ALA A 81 -0.92 -2.97 -13.95
N THR A 82 -0.29 -1.88 -14.41
CA THR A 82 1.04 -1.89 -15.02
C THR A 82 2.15 -1.56 -14.02
N ASN A 83 1.82 -1.43 -12.73
CA ASN A 83 2.70 -1.01 -11.63
C ASN A 83 3.23 0.43 -11.77
N TYR A 84 2.48 1.30 -12.46
CA TYR A 84 2.78 2.72 -12.57
C TYR A 84 1.75 3.56 -11.81
N LEU A 85 2.12 4.80 -11.51
CA LEU A 85 1.17 5.77 -10.99
C LEU A 85 0.13 6.05 -12.08
N PRO A 86 -1.19 5.98 -11.77
CA PRO A 86 -2.22 6.28 -12.74
C PRO A 86 -2.02 7.66 -13.37
N LYS A 87 -2.26 7.74 -14.67
CA LYS A 87 -2.13 8.99 -15.43
C LYS A 87 -3.35 9.89 -15.20
N ASN A 88 -3.42 10.49 -14.02
CA ASN A 88 -4.39 11.52 -13.67
C ASN A 88 -3.69 12.76 -13.07
N THR A 89 -4.45 13.84 -12.93
CA THR A 89 -3.95 15.15 -12.46
C THR A 89 -4.44 15.49 -11.05
N ASP A 90 -5.00 14.53 -10.32
CA ASP A 90 -5.67 14.80 -9.03
C ASP A 90 -4.66 15.06 -7.89
N GLN A 91 -3.39 14.74 -8.11
CA GLN A 91 -2.30 14.88 -7.13
C GLN A 91 -2.59 14.17 -5.79
N ALA A 92 -3.38 13.10 -5.83
CA ALA A 92 -3.88 12.38 -4.66
C ALA A 92 -3.67 10.87 -4.79
N LEU A 93 -2.44 10.42 -5.08
CA LEU A 93 -2.16 8.99 -5.32
C LEU A 93 -1.77 8.21 -4.06
N SER A 94 -1.61 8.89 -2.92
CA SER A 94 -1.18 8.29 -1.68
C SER A 94 -1.84 8.90 -0.45
N TYR A 95 -1.90 8.12 0.61
CA TYR A 95 -2.20 8.54 1.97
C TYR A 95 -1.06 8.10 2.89
N ASP A 96 -0.75 8.87 3.94
CA ASP A 96 0.45 8.65 4.74
C ASP A 96 0.31 9.16 6.18
N LEU A 97 1.30 8.83 7.01
CA LEU A 97 1.34 9.20 8.42
C LEU A 97 1.25 10.72 8.64
N THR A 98 1.79 11.54 7.74
CA THR A 98 1.71 13.00 7.87
C THR A 98 0.26 13.46 7.74
N LYS A 99 -0.45 12.98 6.71
CA LYS A 99 -1.89 13.27 6.54
C LYS A 99 -2.73 12.70 7.69
N ALA A 100 -2.37 11.53 8.22
CA ALA A 100 -3.04 10.96 9.38
C ALA A 100 -2.83 11.80 10.65
N ASN A 101 -1.64 12.33 10.87
CA ASN A 101 -1.36 13.27 11.98
C ASN A 101 -2.12 14.58 11.82
N ASP A 102 -2.12 15.17 10.62
CA ASP A 102 -2.84 16.41 10.33
C ASP A 102 -4.36 16.26 10.59
N ALA A 103 -4.90 15.06 10.35
CA ALA A 103 -6.29 14.72 10.65
C ALA A 103 -6.54 14.31 12.11
N GLY A 104 -5.50 14.17 12.95
CA GLY A 104 -5.62 13.65 14.32
C GLY A 104 -6.01 12.17 14.39
N GLN A 105 -5.73 11.40 13.34
CA GLN A 105 -6.16 10.02 13.12
C GLN A 105 -5.00 9.02 13.09
N ALA A 106 -3.78 9.40 13.45
CA ALA A 106 -2.60 8.53 13.30
C ALA A 106 -2.69 7.17 14.03
N ALA A 107 -3.44 7.08 15.13
CA ALA A 107 -3.67 5.82 15.85
C ALA A 107 -4.69 4.91 15.16
N HIS A 108 -5.69 5.49 14.48
CA HIS A 108 -6.78 4.80 13.77
C HIS A 108 -7.11 5.60 12.51
N TRP A 109 -6.39 5.31 11.45
CA TRP A 109 -6.43 6.12 10.24
C TRP A 109 -7.39 5.54 9.22
N SER A 110 -7.97 6.41 8.39
CA SER A 110 -8.80 5.98 7.27
C SER A 110 -8.79 6.99 6.12
N PHE A 111 -9.01 6.48 4.91
CA PHE A 111 -9.20 7.29 3.72
C PHE A 111 -10.07 6.55 2.69
N ILE A 112 -10.63 7.32 1.76
CA ILE A 112 -11.43 6.79 0.65
C ILE A 112 -10.57 6.64 -0.60
N VAL A 113 -10.70 5.51 -1.28
CA VAL A 113 -10.21 5.31 -2.65
C VAL A 113 -11.39 5.40 -3.60
N ALA A 114 -11.37 6.35 -4.52
CA ALA A 114 -12.46 6.57 -5.48
C ALA A 114 -11.96 7.31 -6.74
N PRO A 115 -12.63 7.15 -7.90
CA PRO A 115 -12.28 7.88 -9.13
C PRO A 115 -12.63 9.37 -9.06
N GLU A 116 -13.58 9.73 -8.21
CA GLU A 116 -14.03 11.09 -7.98
C GLU A 116 -13.76 11.49 -6.53
N ARG A 117 -13.40 12.76 -6.34
CA ARG A 117 -13.11 13.30 -5.02
C ARG A 117 -14.40 13.34 -4.18
N PRO A 118 -14.44 12.69 -3.00
CA PRO A 118 -15.54 12.86 -2.06
C PRO A 118 -15.66 14.31 -1.58
N SER A 119 -16.84 14.69 -1.09
CA SER A 119 -17.07 16.04 -0.53
C SER A 119 -16.23 16.31 0.72
N GLU A 120 -15.91 15.26 1.48
CA GLU A 120 -15.20 15.34 2.76
C GLU A 120 -14.25 14.14 2.96
N GLY A 121 -13.31 14.32 3.87
CA GLY A 121 -12.38 13.27 4.28
C GLY A 121 -11.14 13.11 3.40
N ASN A 122 -10.25 12.22 3.84
CA ASN A 122 -9.03 11.88 3.13
C ASN A 122 -9.35 11.04 1.89
N TRP A 123 -8.65 11.32 0.79
CA TRP A 123 -8.94 10.68 -0.49
C TRP A 123 -7.66 10.31 -1.26
N VAL A 124 -7.70 9.13 -1.86
CA VAL A 124 -6.77 8.65 -2.87
C VAL A 124 -7.53 8.42 -4.18
N SER A 125 -7.08 9.05 -5.26
CA SER A 125 -7.70 8.94 -6.57
C SER A 125 -7.36 7.61 -7.23
N SER A 126 -8.39 6.84 -7.58
CA SER A 126 -8.30 5.69 -8.49
C SER A 126 -8.58 6.06 -9.95
N ARG A 127 -8.75 7.35 -10.26
CA ARG A 127 -9.05 7.82 -11.62
C ARG A 127 -7.99 7.35 -12.61
N SER A 128 -8.43 6.80 -13.75
CA SER A 128 -7.56 6.27 -14.81
C SER A 128 -6.68 5.09 -14.35
N ALA A 129 -7.03 4.40 -13.28
CA ALA A 129 -6.28 3.25 -12.80
C ALA A 129 -6.79 1.92 -13.41
N GLY A 130 -8.06 1.84 -13.84
CA GLY A 130 -8.66 0.60 -14.30
C GLY A 130 -8.71 -0.44 -13.17
N SER A 131 -7.91 -1.50 -13.26
CA SER A 131 -7.63 -2.38 -12.11
C SER A 131 -6.36 -1.91 -11.42
N PHE A 132 -6.33 -1.98 -10.10
CA PHE A 132 -5.23 -1.42 -9.32
C PHE A 132 -4.86 -2.26 -8.11
N ASP A 133 -3.72 -1.94 -7.52
CA ASP A 133 -3.31 -2.42 -6.22
C ASP A 133 -2.93 -1.26 -5.30
N LEU A 134 -2.93 -1.54 -4.00
CA LEU A 134 -2.42 -0.65 -2.99
C LEU A 134 -1.11 -1.21 -2.46
N THR A 135 -0.08 -0.37 -2.39
CA THR A 135 1.20 -0.68 -1.76
C THR A 135 1.33 0.07 -0.44
N LEU A 136 1.42 -0.66 0.68
CA LEU A 136 1.84 -0.17 1.98
C LEU A 136 3.37 -0.16 2.04
N ARG A 137 3.94 0.98 2.42
CA ARG A 137 5.37 1.19 2.64
C ARG A 137 5.61 1.52 4.09
N LEU A 138 6.51 0.80 4.71
CA LEU A 138 6.92 1.01 6.10
C LEU A 138 8.40 1.36 6.10
N TYR A 139 8.72 2.58 6.51
CA TYR A 139 10.09 3.12 6.53
C TYR A 139 10.64 3.06 7.93
N LYS A 140 11.86 2.52 8.07
CA LYS A 140 12.43 2.14 9.36
C LYS A 140 11.45 1.29 10.18
N PRO A 141 11.06 0.10 9.67
CA PRO A 141 10.17 -0.78 10.40
C PRO A 141 10.81 -1.28 11.69
N ASP A 142 9.99 -1.58 12.69
CA ASP A 142 10.47 -2.15 13.94
C ASP A 142 11.14 -3.51 13.69
N ALA A 143 12.16 -3.85 14.50
CA ALA A 143 12.85 -5.13 14.36
C ALA A 143 11.91 -6.33 14.45
N ALA A 144 10.91 -6.27 15.34
CA ALA A 144 9.89 -7.32 15.47
C ALA A 144 9.09 -7.55 14.18
N LEU A 145 8.82 -6.48 13.41
CA LEU A 145 8.14 -6.59 12.12
C LEU A 145 9.04 -7.26 11.08
N ILE A 146 10.34 -6.97 11.08
CA ILE A 146 11.29 -7.61 10.18
C ILE A 146 11.41 -9.11 10.48
N ASP A 147 11.45 -9.47 11.76
CA ASP A 147 11.62 -10.84 12.23
C ASP A 147 10.37 -11.71 12.01
N ASN A 148 9.17 -11.14 12.21
CA ASN A 148 7.91 -11.88 12.10
C ASN A 148 6.78 -11.04 11.47
N PRO A 149 6.87 -10.75 10.15
CA PRO A 149 5.96 -9.81 9.50
C PRO A 149 4.49 -10.24 9.52
N GLU A 150 4.19 -11.54 9.35
CA GLU A 150 2.81 -12.06 9.32
C GLU A 150 2.10 -11.91 10.67
N SER A 151 2.84 -11.97 11.78
CA SER A 151 2.27 -11.85 13.12
C SER A 151 2.26 -10.42 13.66
N VAL A 152 3.18 -9.57 13.18
CA VAL A 152 3.41 -8.24 13.77
C VAL A 152 2.76 -7.13 12.96
N LEU A 153 2.60 -7.30 11.64
CA LEU A 153 1.91 -6.31 10.83
C LEU A 153 0.42 -6.31 11.21
N PRO A 154 -0.16 -5.19 11.69
CA PRO A 154 -1.62 -5.03 11.70
C PRO A 154 -2.06 -4.74 10.26
N PRO A 155 -2.67 -5.70 9.54
CA PRO A 155 -2.94 -5.53 8.11
C PRO A 155 -4.05 -4.50 7.91
N PRO A 156 -3.88 -3.49 7.04
CA PRO A 156 -4.97 -2.58 6.74
C PRO A 156 -6.18 -3.29 6.11
N SER A 157 -7.37 -2.89 6.52
CA SER A 157 -8.63 -3.31 5.91
C SER A 157 -8.88 -2.53 4.61
N ILE A 158 -9.48 -3.22 3.63
CA ILE A 158 -9.95 -2.62 2.38
C ILE A 158 -11.42 -3.02 2.20
N GLU A 159 -12.31 -2.15 2.65
CA GLU A 159 -13.76 -2.34 2.58
C GLU A 159 -14.31 -1.75 1.27
N ARG A 160 -15.02 -2.55 0.47
CA ARG A 160 -15.73 -2.06 -0.72
C ARG A 160 -17.07 -1.44 -0.31
N LEU A 161 -17.23 -0.13 -0.51
CA LEU A 161 -18.43 0.61 -0.11
C LEU A 161 -19.54 0.60 -1.16
N SER A 162 -19.17 0.81 -2.43
CA SER A 162 -20.13 0.88 -3.54
C SER A 162 -19.43 0.68 -4.87
N CYS A 163 -20.20 0.37 -5.93
CA CYS A 163 -19.71 0.33 -7.30
C CYS A 163 -20.72 1.01 -8.23
N ARG A 164 -20.23 1.75 -9.22
CA ARG A 164 -21.06 2.46 -10.21
C ARG A 164 -22.00 1.55 -11.01
N SER A 165 -21.65 0.27 -11.15
CA SER A 165 -22.46 -0.77 -11.81
C SER A 165 -23.54 -1.40 -10.92
N GLN A 166 -23.70 -0.93 -9.68
CA GLN A 166 -24.71 -1.40 -8.71
C GLN A 166 -25.58 -0.25 -8.15
N SER A 167 -25.78 0.83 -8.91
CA SER A 167 -26.69 1.93 -8.59
C SER A 167 -27.80 2.07 -9.62
#